data_AF-A0A2D7HCX4-F1
#
_entry.id   AF-A0A2D7HCX4-F1
#
_cell.length_a   1.000
_cell.length_b   1.000
_cell.length_c   1.000
_cell.angle_alpha   90.00
_cell.angle_beta   90.00
_cell.angle_gamma   90.00
#
_symmetry.space_group_name_H-M   'P 1'
#
loop_
_entity.id
_entity.type
_entity.pdbx_description
1 polymer ?
#
loop_
_entity_poly.entity_id
_entity_poly.type
_entity_poly.pdbx_seq_one_letter_code
_entity_poly.pdbx_strand_id
1 'polypeptide(L)'
;MISKVFRGLAAFCVATILTQVILLSYFLIRGTLNRNSAIQLIALVNGIDVSGMRLQEIYRQSENYEQPSYAEVLAQRQMNSLDMDIRLRSQQQFRDELSVMLADLRTDQDRFSDRLLAFRKELKELTDESQDNGLQDVQRTLQSLDPEQAKEQLLIMYDDKRIDDVVTILQAMSTDARRDILAEFTTPNDVDILADVLRRISEGMPVSSLIKETDEKL
;
A
#
# COMPACT_ATOMS: atom_id res chain seq x y z
N MET A 1 4.38 -10.78 45.97
CA MET A 1 5.63 -11.49 45.56
C MET A 1 6.57 -10.62 44.71
N ILE A 2 6.07 -9.73 43.83
CA ILE A 2 6.89 -8.83 42.98
C ILE A 2 7.91 -7.94 43.73
N SER A 3 7.56 -7.41 44.92
CA SER A 3 8.43 -6.47 45.65
C SER A 3 9.68 -7.10 46.25
N LYS A 4 9.67 -8.41 46.55
CA LYS A 4 10.83 -9.13 47.08
C LYS A 4 11.84 -9.46 45.98
N VAL A 5 11.36 -9.74 44.77
CA VAL A 5 12.22 -9.98 43.59
C VAL A 5 12.95 -8.70 43.18
N PHE A 6 12.24 -7.56 43.17
CA PHE A 6 12.84 -6.28 42.81
C PHE A 6 13.94 -5.82 43.79
N ARG A 7 13.77 -6.07 45.09
CA ARG A 7 14.80 -5.80 46.10
C ARG A 7 16.03 -6.71 45.95
N GLY A 8 15.84 -7.98 45.56
CA GLY A 8 16.94 -8.89 45.27
C GLY A 8 17.77 -8.45 44.07
N LEU A 9 17.11 -8.02 42.99
CA LEU A 9 17.76 -7.51 41.78
C LEU A 9 18.50 -6.20 42.04
N ALA A 10 17.91 -5.29 42.83
CA ALA A 10 18.57 -4.06 43.24
C ALA A 10 19.80 -4.33 44.12
N ALA A 11 19.70 -5.25 45.09
CA ALA A 11 20.84 -5.63 45.93
C ALA A 11 21.98 -6.27 45.10
N PHE A 12 21.65 -7.06 44.09
CA PHE A 12 22.64 -7.64 43.19
C PHE A 12 23.35 -6.58 42.34
N CYS A 13 22.61 -5.62 41.76
CA CYS A 13 23.22 -4.50 41.02
C CYS A 13 24.08 -3.60 41.91
N VAL A 14 23.68 -3.35 43.16
CA VAL A 14 24.52 -2.57 44.08
C VAL A 14 25.79 -3.34 44.43
N ALA A 15 25.70 -4.66 44.65
CA ALA A 15 26.87 -5.48 44.94
C ALA A 15 27.88 -5.51 43.77
N THR A 16 27.41 -5.61 42.51
CA THR A 16 28.32 -5.62 41.35
C THR A 16 29.04 -4.28 41.17
N ILE A 17 28.34 -3.16 41.34
CA ILE A 17 28.97 -1.83 41.27
C ILE A 17 30.01 -1.67 42.38
N LEU A 18 29.69 -2.09 43.61
CA LEU A 18 30.62 -2.00 44.75
C LEU A 18 31.88 -2.84 44.52
N THR A 19 31.71 -4.03 43.91
CA THR A 19 32.84 -4.91 43.57
C THR A 19 33.74 -4.29 42.52
N GLN A 20 33.17 -3.65 41.49
CA GLN A 20 33.94 -2.95 40.46
C GLN A 20 34.74 -1.77 41.05
N VAL A 21 34.14 -0.99 41.96
CA VAL A 21 34.83 0.13 42.62
C VAL A 21 36.01 -0.35 43.48
N ILE A 22 35.85 -1.45 44.20
CA ILE A 22 36.94 -2.03 45.01
C ILE A 22 38.08 -2.51 44.10
N LEU A 23 37.76 -3.18 42.99
CA LEU A 23 38.74 -3.68 42.03
C LEU A 23 39.54 -2.54 41.39
N LEU A 24 38.85 -1.47 40.99
CA LEU A 24 39.45 -0.28 40.40
C LEU A 24 40.34 0.46 41.41
N SER A 25 39.88 0.58 42.65
CA SER A 25 40.67 1.16 43.75
C SER A 25 41.91 0.33 44.08
N TYR A 26 41.79 -1.00 44.07
CA TYR A 26 42.91 -1.91 44.28
C TYR A 26 43.99 -1.77 43.19
N PHE A 27 43.58 -1.68 41.93
CA PHE A 27 44.49 -1.47 40.81
C PHE A 27 45.15 -0.08 40.81
N LEU A 28 44.44 0.95 41.26
CA LEU A 28 44.99 2.30 41.47
C LEU A 28 46.06 2.31 42.56
N ILE A 29 45.81 1.65 43.71
CA ILE A 29 46.76 1.60 44.83
C ILE A 29 48.00 0.76 44.50
N ARG A 30 47.86 -0.32 43.71
CA ARG A 30 49.00 -1.13 43.23
C ARG A 30 49.84 -0.44 42.14
N GLY A 31 49.42 0.72 41.63
CA GLY A 31 50.21 1.54 40.70
C GLY A 31 50.39 0.94 39.30
N THR A 32 49.57 -0.05 38.91
CA THR A 32 49.68 -0.71 37.58
C THR A 32 49.00 0.09 36.46
N LEU A 33 48.28 1.17 36.79
CA LEU A 33 47.71 2.12 35.85
C LEU A 33 48.75 3.20 35.51
N ASN A 34 49.80 2.80 34.79
CA ASN A 34 50.74 3.76 34.21
C ASN A 34 50.23 4.22 32.83
N ARG A 35 50.61 5.43 32.40
CA ARG A 35 50.13 6.06 31.15
C ARG A 35 50.36 5.17 29.92
N ASN A 36 51.40 4.34 29.94
CA ASN A 36 51.73 3.37 28.89
C ASN A 36 50.74 2.19 28.82
N SER A 37 50.22 1.72 29.95
CA SER A 37 49.24 0.63 30.00
C SER A 37 47.87 1.08 29.47
N ALA A 38 47.48 2.33 29.71
CA ALA A 38 46.26 2.91 29.14
C ALA A 38 46.35 3.06 27.61
N ILE A 39 47.51 3.44 27.08
CA ILE A 39 47.74 3.54 25.62
C ILE A 39 47.74 2.14 24.98
N GLN A 40 48.36 1.15 25.60
CA GLN A 40 48.34 -0.24 25.12
C GLN A 40 46.93 -0.84 25.10
N LEU A 41 46.10 -0.52 26.09
CA LEU A 41 44.73 -1.01 26.16
C LEU A 41 43.85 -0.35 25.07
N ILE A 42 44.03 0.95 24.82
CA ILE A 42 43.34 1.66 23.72
C ILE A 42 43.81 1.16 22.35
N ALA A 43 45.10 0.86 22.20
CA ALA A 43 45.65 0.31 20.96
C ALA A 43 45.15 -1.13 20.68
N LEU A 44 45.09 -1.97 21.72
CA LEU A 44 44.57 -3.34 21.62
C LEU A 44 43.09 -3.37 21.27
N VAL A 45 42.28 -2.46 21.83
CA VAL A 45 40.85 -2.32 21.51
C VAL A 45 40.62 -1.84 20.07
N ASN A 46 41.54 -1.03 19.52
CA ASN A 46 41.53 -0.66 18.10
C ASN A 46 42.18 -1.73 17.19
N GLY A 47 42.53 -2.91 17.73
CA GLY A 47 43.08 -4.02 16.97
C GLY A 47 44.55 -3.87 16.56
N ILE A 48 45.26 -2.87 17.10
CA ILE A 48 46.67 -2.63 16.83
C ILE A 48 47.48 -3.21 17.98
N ASP A 49 47.97 -4.44 17.79
CA ASP A 49 48.92 -5.06 18.71
C ASP A 49 50.31 -4.42 18.52
N VAL A 50 50.61 -3.39 19.31
CA VAL A 50 51.92 -2.72 19.35
C VAL A 50 52.88 -3.48 20.27
N SER A 51 52.94 -4.80 20.13
CA SER A 51 54.04 -5.58 20.68
C SER A 51 55.25 -5.44 19.73
N GLY A 52 56.41 -5.02 20.24
CA GLY A 52 57.61 -4.76 19.44
C GLY A 52 58.07 -5.93 18.56
N MET A 53 57.56 -7.13 18.80
CA MET A 53 57.81 -8.34 18.01
C MET A 53 57.24 -8.26 16.58
N ARG A 54 56.06 -7.66 16.39
CA ARG A 54 55.42 -7.58 15.05
C ARG A 54 56.10 -6.55 14.14
N LEU A 55 56.60 -5.45 14.71
CA LEU A 55 57.40 -4.48 13.95
C LEU A 55 58.69 -5.14 13.44
N GLN A 56 59.37 -5.91 14.28
CA GLN A 56 60.63 -6.57 13.92
C GLN A 56 60.43 -7.68 12.89
N GLU A 57 59.27 -8.35 12.91
CA GLU A 57 58.87 -9.33 11.90
C GLU A 57 58.58 -8.68 10.54
N ILE A 58 57.89 -7.54 10.51
CA ILE A 58 57.66 -6.75 9.28
C ILE A 58 58.99 -6.27 8.68
N TYR A 59 59.94 -5.81 9.51
CA TYR A 59 61.28 -5.40 9.02
C TYR A 59 62.06 -6.57 8.41
N ARG A 60 62.09 -7.73 9.08
CA ARG A 60 62.75 -8.94 8.54
C ARG A 60 62.08 -9.46 7.26
N GLN A 61 60.76 -9.33 7.16
CA GLN A 61 60.02 -9.72 5.96
C GLN A 61 60.26 -8.74 4.80
N SER A 62 60.48 -7.46 5.09
CA SER A 62 60.80 -6.45 4.07
C SER A 62 62.19 -6.60 3.45
N GLU A 63 63.14 -7.20 4.17
CA GLU A 63 64.54 -7.37 3.72
C GLU A 63 64.69 -8.49 2.66
N ASN A 64 63.69 -9.37 2.52
CA ASN A 64 63.69 -10.52 1.61
C ASN A 64 62.71 -10.41 0.43
N TYR A 65 62.25 -9.21 0.08
CA TYR A 65 61.33 -9.04 -1.05
C TYR A 65 62.10 -8.91 -2.37
N GLU A 66 61.95 -9.88 -3.27
CA GLU A 66 62.45 -9.77 -4.65
C GLU A 66 61.74 -8.59 -5.33
N GLN A 67 62.51 -7.62 -5.82
CA GLN A 67 61.96 -6.48 -6.54
C GLN A 67 61.57 -6.93 -7.96
N PRO A 68 60.32 -6.69 -8.40
CA PRO A 68 59.86 -7.17 -9.68
C PRO A 68 60.63 -6.50 -10.82
N SER A 69 60.90 -7.27 -11.88
CA SER A 69 61.54 -6.72 -13.06
C SER A 69 60.60 -5.76 -13.81
N TYR A 70 61.15 -4.82 -14.58
CA TYR A 70 60.33 -3.89 -15.39
C TYR A 70 59.34 -4.63 -16.31
N ALA A 71 59.76 -5.77 -16.87
CA ALA A 71 58.92 -6.61 -17.72
C ALA A 71 57.74 -7.23 -16.96
N GLU A 72 57.95 -7.71 -15.74
CA GLU A 72 56.89 -8.22 -14.87
C GLU A 72 55.87 -7.14 -14.50
N VAL A 73 56.34 -5.94 -14.16
CA VAL A 73 55.46 -4.80 -13.85
C VAL A 73 54.62 -4.43 -15.08
N LEU A 74 55.21 -4.42 -16.27
CA LEU A 74 54.49 -4.11 -17.51
C LEU A 74 53.45 -5.19 -17.83
N ALA A 75 53.80 -6.46 -17.71
CA ALA A 75 52.89 -7.58 -17.94
C ALA A 75 51.72 -7.55 -16.95
N GLN A 76 51.98 -7.30 -15.66
CA GLN A 76 50.93 -7.17 -14.65
C GLN A 76 49.98 -6.01 -14.94
N ARG A 77 50.50 -4.87 -15.40
CA ARG A 77 49.68 -3.72 -15.78
C ARG A 77 48.78 -4.04 -16.97
N GLN A 78 49.29 -4.75 -17.97
CA GLN A 78 48.49 -5.18 -19.14
C GLN A 78 47.37 -6.16 -18.74
N MET A 79 47.67 -7.10 -17.86
CA MET A 79 46.65 -8.02 -17.34
C MET A 79 45.58 -7.29 -16.52
N ASN A 80 45.99 -6.35 -15.66
CA ASN A 80 45.07 -5.54 -14.87
C ASN A 80 44.18 -4.64 -15.75
N SER A 81 44.73 -4.06 -16.83
CA SER A 81 43.92 -3.26 -17.75
C SER A 81 42.91 -4.13 -18.49
N LEU A 82 43.30 -5.35 -18.91
CA LEU A 82 42.38 -6.28 -19.56
C LEU A 82 41.25 -6.71 -18.62
N ASP A 83 41.55 -7.03 -17.36
CA ASP A 83 40.53 -7.38 -16.35
C ASP A 83 39.57 -6.19 -16.12
N MET A 84 40.10 -4.97 -16.04
CA MET A 84 39.28 -3.76 -15.90
C MET A 84 38.36 -3.55 -17.10
N ASP A 85 38.86 -3.75 -18.33
CA ASP A 85 38.06 -3.63 -19.55
C ASP A 85 36.94 -4.67 -19.60
N ILE A 86 37.23 -5.92 -19.20
CA ILE A 86 36.22 -6.99 -19.12
C ILE A 86 35.14 -6.63 -18.11
N ARG A 87 35.52 -6.15 -16.93
CA ARG A 87 34.56 -5.71 -15.89
C ARG A 87 33.72 -4.53 -16.37
N LEU A 88 34.31 -3.56 -17.06
CA LEU A 88 33.58 -2.41 -17.56
C LEU A 88 32.55 -2.84 -18.62
N ARG A 89 32.93 -3.75 -19.52
CA ARG A 89 32.02 -4.31 -20.53
C ARG A 89 30.87 -5.10 -19.90
N SER A 90 31.15 -5.94 -18.90
CA SER A 90 30.09 -6.69 -18.23
C SER A 90 29.13 -5.77 -17.48
N GLN A 91 29.63 -4.74 -16.80
CA GLN A 91 28.80 -3.72 -16.14
C GLN A 91 27.93 -2.96 -17.13
N GLN A 92 28.47 -2.56 -18.29
CA GLN A 92 27.71 -1.91 -19.35
C GLN A 92 26.60 -2.83 -19.89
N GLN A 93 26.94 -4.09 -20.15
CA GLN A 93 25.95 -5.08 -20.61
C GLN A 93 24.81 -5.27 -19.61
N PHE A 94 25.11 -5.41 -18.32
CA PHE A 94 24.07 -5.53 -17.28
C PHE A 94 23.21 -4.27 -17.17
N ARG A 95 23.81 -3.08 -17.27
CA ARG A 95 23.07 -1.83 -17.27
C ARG A 95 22.09 -1.75 -18.45
N ASP A 96 22.56 -2.14 -19.64
CA ASP A 96 21.74 -2.10 -20.84
C ASP A 96 20.61 -3.14 -20.77
N GLU A 97 20.88 -4.34 -20.26
CA GLU A 97 19.85 -5.37 -20.01
C GLU A 97 18.80 -4.90 -19.00
N LEU A 98 19.22 -4.28 -17.88
CA LEU A 98 18.29 -3.69 -16.90
C LEU A 98 17.45 -2.58 -17.50
N SER A 99 18.02 -1.78 -18.40
CA SER A 99 17.27 -0.71 -19.07
C SER A 99 16.17 -1.25 -19.99
N VAL A 100 16.43 -2.37 -20.68
CA VAL A 100 15.45 -3.06 -21.51
C VAL A 100 14.36 -3.68 -20.63
N MET A 101 14.73 -4.41 -19.58
CA MET A 101 13.75 -4.99 -18.64
C MET A 101 12.83 -3.92 -18.01
N LEU A 102 13.38 -2.75 -17.66
CA LEU A 102 12.58 -1.65 -17.12
C LEU A 102 11.63 -1.05 -18.16
N ALA A 103 12.05 -0.96 -19.42
CA ALA A 103 11.20 -0.48 -20.51
C ALA A 103 10.05 -1.46 -20.79
N ASP A 104 10.34 -2.77 -20.80
CA ASP A 104 9.34 -3.82 -20.96
C ASP A 104 8.33 -3.81 -19.80
N LEU A 105 8.83 -3.72 -18.56
CA LEU A 105 7.96 -3.68 -17.38
C LEU A 105 7.01 -2.47 -17.39
N ARG A 106 7.51 -1.29 -17.80
CA ARG A 106 6.67 -0.09 -17.98
C ARG A 106 5.61 -0.30 -19.05
N THR A 107 6.01 -0.87 -20.19
CA THR A 107 5.08 -1.16 -21.28
C THR A 107 3.98 -2.14 -20.85
N ASP A 108 4.33 -3.16 -20.07
CA ASP A 108 3.36 -4.13 -19.55
C ASP A 108 2.44 -3.52 -18.48
N GLN A 109 2.98 -2.63 -17.63
CA GLN A 109 2.19 -1.88 -16.66
C GLN A 109 1.17 -0.98 -17.36
N ASP A 110 1.60 -0.24 -18.39
CA ASP A 110 0.72 0.64 -19.17
C ASP A 110 -0.39 -0.18 -19.84
N ARG A 111 -0.04 -1.28 -20.52
CA ARG A 111 -1.02 -2.20 -21.14
C ARG A 111 -2.01 -2.77 -20.14
N PHE A 112 -1.56 -3.14 -18.94
CA PHE A 112 -2.44 -3.63 -17.89
C PHE A 112 -3.39 -2.53 -17.41
N SER A 113 -2.89 -1.31 -17.23
CA SER A 113 -3.70 -0.17 -16.82
C SER A 113 -4.77 0.17 -17.85
N ASP A 114 -4.42 0.15 -19.15
CA ASP A 114 -5.36 0.38 -20.25
C ASP A 114 -6.45 -0.68 -20.29
N ARG A 115 -6.07 -1.96 -20.14
CA ARG A 115 -7.04 -3.08 -20.07
C ARG A 115 -7.97 -2.96 -18.89
N LEU A 116 -7.45 -2.58 -17.72
CA LEU A 116 -8.26 -2.39 -16.52
C LEU A 116 -9.27 -1.25 -16.71
N LEU A 117 -8.85 -0.15 -17.34
CA LEU A 117 -9.72 0.98 -17.64
C LEU A 117 -10.81 0.57 -18.63
N ALA A 118 -10.43 -0.10 -19.72
CA ALA A 118 -11.38 -0.61 -20.72
C ALA A 118 -12.39 -1.58 -20.09
N PHE A 119 -11.93 -2.51 -19.26
CA PHE A 119 -12.79 -3.46 -18.56
C PHE A 119 -13.75 -2.79 -17.58
N ARG A 120 -13.29 -1.80 -16.81
CA ARG A 120 -14.17 -1.02 -15.93
C ARG A 120 -15.21 -0.22 -16.71
N LYS A 121 -14.83 0.32 -17.86
CA LYS A 121 -15.74 1.02 -18.76
C LYS A 121 -16.80 0.06 -19.29
N GLU A 122 -16.41 -1.10 -19.79
CA GLU A 122 -17.32 -2.13 -20.31
C GLU A 122 -18.25 -2.67 -19.21
N LEU A 123 -17.73 -2.92 -17.99
CA LEU A 123 -18.57 -3.29 -16.85
C LEU A 123 -19.58 -2.21 -16.49
N LYS A 124 -19.16 -0.94 -16.53
CA LYS A 124 -20.07 0.17 -16.28
C LYS A 124 -21.13 0.25 -17.36
N GLU A 125 -20.75 0.20 -18.63
CA GLU A 125 -21.68 0.20 -19.76
C GLU A 125 -22.67 -0.96 -19.67
N LEU A 126 -22.22 -2.18 -19.33
CA LEU A 126 -23.09 -3.34 -19.16
C LEU A 126 -24.02 -3.19 -17.94
N THR A 127 -23.53 -2.60 -16.85
CA THR A 127 -24.35 -2.36 -15.65
C THR A 127 -25.41 -1.31 -15.95
N ASP A 128 -25.02 -0.17 -16.51
CA ASP A 128 -25.90 0.93 -16.90
C ASP A 128 -26.94 0.41 -17.92
N GLU A 129 -26.51 -0.33 -18.94
CA GLU A 129 -27.41 -0.95 -19.93
C GLU A 129 -28.37 -1.96 -19.28
N SER A 130 -27.89 -2.83 -18.38
CA SER A 130 -28.75 -3.81 -17.72
C SER A 130 -29.77 -3.17 -16.77
N GLN A 131 -29.39 -2.09 -16.11
CA GLN A 131 -30.25 -1.37 -15.17
C GLN A 131 -31.31 -0.55 -15.93
N ASP A 132 -30.90 0.16 -16.98
CA ASP A 132 -31.80 0.94 -17.82
C ASP A 132 -32.76 0.04 -18.60
N ASN A 133 -32.27 -1.07 -19.17
CA ASN A 133 -33.11 -2.06 -19.85
C ASN A 133 -34.07 -2.75 -18.88
N GLY A 134 -33.60 -3.13 -17.69
CA GLY A 134 -34.45 -3.76 -16.67
C GLY A 134 -35.60 -2.87 -16.23
N LEU A 135 -35.34 -1.57 -16.02
CA LEU A 135 -36.39 -0.62 -15.64
C LEU A 135 -37.36 -0.35 -16.80
N GLN A 136 -36.86 -0.22 -18.03
CA GLN A 136 -37.70 -0.07 -19.23
C GLN A 136 -38.56 -1.31 -19.49
N ASP A 137 -38.02 -2.51 -19.27
CA ASP A 137 -38.76 -3.76 -19.42
C ASP A 137 -39.87 -3.86 -18.37
N VAL A 138 -39.58 -3.56 -17.10
CA VAL A 138 -40.61 -3.49 -16.04
C VAL A 138 -41.68 -2.47 -16.40
N GLN A 139 -41.28 -1.28 -16.87
CA GLN A 139 -42.21 -0.25 -17.32
C GLN A 139 -43.11 -0.76 -18.46
N ARG A 140 -42.54 -1.41 -19.48
CA ARG A 140 -43.28 -1.95 -20.62
C ARG A 140 -44.22 -3.07 -20.21
N THR A 141 -43.78 -3.96 -19.32
CA THR A 141 -44.61 -5.02 -18.75
C THR A 141 -45.78 -4.42 -17.98
N LEU A 142 -45.54 -3.45 -17.09
CA LEU A 142 -46.61 -2.80 -16.32
C LEU A 142 -47.62 -2.07 -17.22
N GLN A 143 -47.19 -1.46 -18.32
CA GLN A 143 -48.10 -0.85 -19.31
C GLN A 143 -48.94 -1.87 -20.08
N SER A 144 -48.46 -3.11 -20.20
CA SER A 144 -49.16 -4.18 -20.91
C SER A 144 -50.11 -4.98 -20.03
N LEU A 145 -50.00 -4.85 -18.71
CA LEU A 145 -50.89 -5.48 -17.75
C LEU A 145 -52.21 -4.72 -17.64
N ASP A 146 -53.24 -5.39 -17.11
CA ASP A 146 -54.49 -4.74 -16.77
C ASP A 146 -54.25 -3.68 -15.65
N PRO A 147 -54.94 -2.54 -15.68
CA PRO A 147 -54.71 -1.43 -14.72
C PRO A 147 -54.75 -1.84 -13.24
N GLU A 148 -55.65 -2.76 -12.88
CA GLU A 148 -55.79 -3.28 -11.51
C GLU A 148 -54.55 -4.07 -11.07
N GLN A 149 -54.00 -4.92 -11.94
CA GLN A 149 -52.79 -5.71 -11.66
C GLN A 149 -51.55 -4.83 -11.60
N ALA A 150 -51.46 -3.83 -12.47
CA ALA A 150 -50.38 -2.86 -12.45
C ALA A 150 -50.38 -2.06 -11.13
N LYS A 151 -51.56 -1.66 -10.62
CA LYS A 151 -51.69 -1.04 -9.29
C LYS A 151 -51.13 -1.93 -8.19
N GLU A 152 -51.54 -3.20 -8.14
CA GLU A 152 -51.06 -4.14 -7.11
C GLU A 152 -49.54 -4.28 -7.13
N GLN A 153 -48.95 -4.39 -8.33
CA GLN A 153 -47.50 -4.50 -8.46
C GLN A 153 -46.76 -3.23 -8.01
N LEU A 154 -47.32 -2.04 -8.26
CA LEU A 154 -46.77 -0.78 -7.77
C LEU A 154 -46.87 -0.66 -6.24
N LEU A 155 -47.95 -1.15 -5.63
CA LEU A 155 -48.10 -1.19 -4.17
C LEU A 155 -47.08 -2.13 -3.53
N ILE A 156 -46.84 -3.32 -4.11
CA ILE A 156 -45.79 -4.24 -3.64
C ILE A 156 -44.40 -3.56 -3.70
N MET A 157 -44.10 -2.86 -4.80
CA MET A 157 -42.83 -2.12 -4.93
C MET A 157 -42.70 -0.98 -3.91
N TYR A 158 -43.81 -0.31 -3.60
CA TYR A 158 -43.87 0.73 -2.57
C TYR A 158 -43.60 0.14 -1.17
N ASP A 159 -44.22 -0.99 -0.84
CA ASP A 159 -44.04 -1.71 0.42
C ASP A 159 -42.60 -2.24 0.59
N ASP A 160 -41.96 -2.65 -0.50
CA ASP A 160 -40.55 -3.04 -0.56
C ASP A 160 -39.57 -1.84 -0.42
N LYS A 161 -40.08 -0.63 -0.11
CA LYS A 161 -39.34 0.63 0.02
C LYS A 161 -38.67 1.11 -1.27
N ARG A 162 -39.14 0.63 -2.43
CA ARG A 162 -38.64 1.04 -3.76
C ARG A 162 -39.46 2.18 -4.35
N ILE A 163 -39.74 3.19 -3.53
CA ILE A 163 -40.62 4.31 -3.88
C ILE A 163 -40.04 5.13 -5.04
N ASP A 164 -38.71 5.27 -5.09
CA ASP A 164 -38.02 6.03 -6.13
C ASP A 164 -38.12 5.34 -7.51
N ASP A 165 -38.10 4.00 -7.54
CA ASP A 165 -38.34 3.22 -8.77
C ASP A 165 -39.79 3.40 -9.25
N VAL A 166 -40.77 3.36 -8.32
CA VAL A 166 -42.20 3.57 -8.62
C VAL A 166 -42.43 4.94 -9.24
N VAL A 167 -41.84 5.99 -8.66
CA VAL A 167 -41.91 7.36 -9.17
C VAL A 167 -41.31 7.44 -10.58
N THR A 168 -40.14 6.84 -10.79
CA THR A 168 -39.43 6.86 -12.08
C THR A 168 -40.22 6.15 -13.17
N ILE A 169 -40.78 4.97 -12.86
CA ILE A 169 -41.62 4.19 -13.78
C ILE A 169 -42.87 5.01 -14.17
N LEU A 170 -43.59 5.56 -13.19
CA LEU A 170 -44.82 6.33 -13.44
C LEU A 170 -44.56 7.62 -14.23
N GLN A 171 -43.43 8.30 -14.01
CA GLN A 171 -43.05 9.48 -14.79
C GLN A 171 -42.78 9.14 -16.25
N ALA A 172 -42.10 8.01 -16.50
CA ALA A 172 -41.72 7.55 -17.83
C ALA A 172 -42.89 6.93 -18.61
N MET A 173 -43.95 6.47 -17.95
CA MET A 173 -45.14 5.87 -18.59
C MET A 173 -45.88 6.82 -19.54
N SER A 174 -46.56 6.27 -20.54
CA SER A 174 -47.47 7.06 -21.40
C SER A 174 -48.61 7.66 -20.58
N THR A 175 -49.11 8.84 -20.99
CA THR A 175 -50.16 9.56 -20.25
C THR A 175 -51.44 8.74 -20.11
N ASP A 176 -51.78 7.95 -21.13
CA ASP A 176 -52.99 7.11 -21.13
C ASP A 176 -52.87 5.96 -20.14
N ALA A 177 -51.80 5.15 -20.22
CA ALA A 177 -51.59 4.04 -19.29
C ALA A 177 -51.47 4.52 -17.84
N ARG A 178 -50.77 5.65 -17.63
CA ARG A 178 -50.66 6.27 -16.31
C ARG A 178 -52.03 6.68 -15.77
N ARG A 179 -52.85 7.35 -16.58
CA ARG A 179 -54.20 7.76 -16.17
C ARG A 179 -55.05 6.55 -15.77
N ASP A 180 -55.03 5.51 -16.60
CA ASP A 180 -55.86 4.33 -16.41
C ASP A 180 -55.44 3.56 -15.14
N ILE A 181 -54.13 3.42 -14.88
CA ILE A 181 -53.61 2.81 -13.64
C ILE A 181 -53.93 3.67 -12.41
N LEU A 182 -53.75 4.99 -12.50
CA LEU A 182 -54.04 5.91 -11.39
C LEU A 182 -55.52 5.96 -11.02
N ALA A 183 -56.42 5.67 -11.97
CA ALA A 183 -57.86 5.60 -11.71
C ALA A 183 -58.25 4.43 -10.78
N GLU A 184 -57.44 3.36 -10.73
CA GLU A 184 -57.69 2.18 -9.89
C GLU A 184 -57.29 2.38 -8.41
N PHE A 185 -56.57 3.45 -8.08
CA PHE A 185 -56.21 3.83 -6.70
C PHE A 185 -57.42 4.45 -5.97
N THR A 186 -58.43 3.62 -5.69
CA THR A 186 -59.73 4.06 -5.15
C THR A 186 -59.89 3.86 -3.65
N THR A 187 -59.06 3.03 -3.01
CA THR A 187 -59.19 2.77 -1.57
C THR A 187 -58.57 3.90 -0.73
N PRO A 188 -59.06 4.18 0.49
CA PRO A 188 -58.52 5.27 1.31
C PRO A 188 -57.02 5.17 1.58
N ASN A 189 -56.49 3.94 1.72
CA ASN A 189 -55.07 3.69 1.94
C ASN A 189 -54.24 3.92 0.67
N ASP A 190 -54.79 3.56 -0.50
CA ASP A 190 -54.16 3.75 -1.80
C ASP A 190 -54.03 5.24 -2.15
N VAL A 191 -55.00 6.07 -1.75
CA VAL A 191 -55.01 7.52 -2.00
C VAL A 191 -53.86 8.22 -1.27
N ASP A 192 -53.55 7.81 -0.04
CA ASP A 192 -52.42 8.38 0.73
C ASP A 192 -51.07 8.04 0.08
N ILE A 193 -50.92 6.80 -0.40
CA ILE A 193 -49.74 6.33 -1.13
C ILE A 193 -49.59 7.12 -2.44
N LEU A 194 -50.68 7.27 -3.19
CA LEU A 194 -50.71 8.02 -4.43
C LEU A 194 -50.34 9.50 -4.20
N ALA A 195 -50.84 10.10 -3.12
CA ALA A 195 -50.50 11.47 -2.76
C ALA A 195 -49.00 11.63 -2.47
N ASP A 196 -48.37 10.66 -1.80
CA ASP A 196 -46.91 10.69 -1.57
C ASP A 196 -46.13 10.57 -2.89
N VAL A 197 -46.52 9.64 -3.75
CA VAL A 197 -45.89 9.44 -5.07
C VAL A 197 -46.01 10.70 -5.93
N LEU A 198 -47.21 11.30 -6.03
CA LEU A 198 -47.43 12.53 -6.80
C LEU A 198 -46.67 13.73 -6.22
N ARG A 199 -46.58 13.83 -4.89
CA ARG A 199 -45.78 14.86 -4.22
C ARG A 199 -44.31 14.74 -4.61
N ARG A 200 -43.72 13.54 -4.51
CA ARG A 200 -42.34 13.27 -4.93
C ARG A 200 -42.09 13.59 -6.40
N ILE A 201 -43.05 13.26 -7.28
CA ILE A 201 -43.00 13.63 -8.70
C ILE A 201 -42.92 15.15 -8.86
N SER A 202 -43.74 15.91 -8.13
CA SER A 202 -43.75 17.37 -8.22
C SER A 202 -42.50 18.04 -7.62
N GLU A 203 -41.88 17.41 -6.63
CA GLU A 203 -40.59 17.82 -6.04
C GLU A 203 -39.38 17.43 -6.92
N GLY A 204 -39.62 16.72 -8.04
CA GLY A 204 -38.58 16.28 -8.96
C GLY A 204 -37.68 15.16 -8.40
N MET A 205 -38.14 14.43 -7.39
CA MET A 205 -37.43 13.27 -6.85
C MET A 205 -37.59 12.06 -7.78
N PRO A 206 -36.59 11.14 -7.85
CA PRO A 206 -35.35 11.09 -7.06
C PRO A 206 -34.18 11.91 -7.65
N VAL A 207 -34.34 12.49 -8.84
CA VAL A 207 -33.25 13.19 -9.55
C VAL A 207 -32.79 14.43 -8.77
N SER A 208 -33.71 15.20 -8.21
CA SER A 208 -33.40 16.40 -7.43
C SER A 208 -32.67 16.11 -6.12
N SER A 209 -32.93 14.97 -5.46
CA SER A 209 -32.22 14.54 -4.26
C SER A 209 -30.79 14.06 -4.57
N LEU A 210 -30.60 13.33 -5.68
CA LEU A 210 -29.27 12.87 -6.12
C LEU A 210 -28.34 14.03 -6.47
N ILE A 211 -28.87 15.08 -7.12
CA ILE A 211 -28.11 16.29 -7.45
C ILE A 211 -27.66 17.02 -6.18
N LYS A 212 -28.56 17.20 -5.21
CA LYS A 212 -28.23 17.86 -3.93
C LYS A 212 -27.17 17.09 -3.13
N GLU A 213 -27.27 15.75 -3.08
CA GLU A 213 -26.29 14.92 -2.37
C GLU A 213 -24.90 14.98 -3.04
N THR A 214 -24.85 15.11 -4.37
CA THR A 214 -23.60 15.24 -5.11
C THR A 214 -22.96 16.62 -4.89
N ASP A 215 -23.76 17.69 -4.85
CA ASP A 215 -23.29 19.05 -4.55
C ASP A 215 -22.77 19.22 -3.12
N GLU A 216 -23.31 18.50 -2.13
CA GLU A 216 -22.84 18.54 -0.74
C GLU A 216 -21.51 17.78 -0.51
N LYS A 217 -21.16 16.85 -1.41
CA LYS A 217 -19.95 16.02 -1.31
C LYS A 217 -18.75 16.57 -2.08
N LEU A 218 -18.94 17.62 -2.87
CA LEU A 218 -17.90 18.37 -3.58
C LEU A 218 -17.39 19.55 -2.72
#